data_AF-A0AAU5QEQ3-F1
#
_entry.id   AF-A0AAU5QEQ3-F1
#
_cell.length_a   1.000
_cell.length_b   1.000
_cell.length_c   1.000
_cell.angle_alpha   90.00
_cell.angle_beta   90.00
_cell.angle_gamma   90.00
#
_symmetry.space_group_name_H-M   'P 1'
#
loop_
_entity.id
_entity.type
_entity.pdbx_description
1 polymer ?
#
loop_
_entity_poly.entity_id
_entity_poly.type
_entity_poly.pdbx_seq_one_letter_code
_entity_poly.pdbx_strand_id
1 'polypeptide(L)'
;MPDLPSADLGAPSRQDAEGVMMRWMQPLVIEGEVRTCPECDVYRDWIVFCLRDDSVWLRCPAGHQVQEPHLDAAWFNRNSGPVDHWHPTLEDGLRHLGH
;
A
#
# COMPACT_ATOMS: atom_id res chain seq x y z
N MET A 1 -5.06 -28.11 23.79
CA MET A 1 -4.84 -26.65 23.64
C MET A 1 -3.49 -26.52 22.97
N PRO A 2 -3.36 -26.14 21.68
CA PRO A 2 -2.05 -25.85 21.12
C PRO A 2 -1.67 -24.41 21.44
N ASP A 3 -0.52 -24.30 22.08
CA ASP A 3 0.24 -23.11 22.44
C ASP A 3 0.86 -22.51 21.18
N LEU A 4 0.68 -21.20 20.94
CA LEU A 4 1.26 -20.49 19.80
C LEU A 4 2.75 -20.23 20.03
N PRO A 5 3.64 -20.46 19.04
CA PRO A 5 5.00 -19.93 19.08
C PRO A 5 5.00 -18.47 18.60
N SER A 6 4.92 -17.51 19.53
CA SER A 6 5.23 -16.10 19.24
C SER A 6 6.73 -15.86 19.37
N ALA A 7 7.47 -16.28 18.36
CA ALA A 7 8.83 -15.84 18.12
C ALA A 7 8.96 -15.51 16.63
N ASP A 8 8.51 -14.32 16.26
CA ASP A 8 9.20 -13.58 15.23
C ASP A 8 9.42 -12.18 15.78
N LEU A 9 10.69 -11.83 16.01
CA LEU A 9 11.16 -10.46 16.12
C LEU A 9 10.88 -9.82 14.75
N GLY A 10 9.61 -9.51 14.50
CA GLY A 10 9.15 -9.08 13.20
C GLY A 10 9.81 -7.76 12.86
N ALA A 11 10.42 -7.70 11.68
CA ALA A 11 10.47 -6.45 10.93
C ALA A 11 9.15 -5.70 11.17
N PRO A 12 9.17 -4.37 11.43
CA PRO A 12 7.98 -3.61 11.84
C PRO A 12 6.81 -4.10 11.01
N SER A 13 5.91 -4.84 11.67
CA SER A 13 4.87 -5.56 10.97
C SER A 13 4.10 -4.47 10.26
N ARG A 14 4.08 -4.51 8.93
CA ARG A 14 3.42 -3.54 8.04
C ARG A 14 2.00 -3.10 8.48
N GLN A 15 1.40 -3.89 9.35
CA GLN A 15 0.17 -3.63 10.09
C GLN A 15 0.26 -2.34 10.94
N ASP A 16 1.43 -2.00 11.47
CA ASP A 16 1.77 -0.84 12.31
C ASP A 16 2.24 0.39 11.49
N ALA A 17 2.08 0.34 10.17
CA ALA A 17 2.45 1.43 9.30
C ALA A 17 1.49 2.62 9.43
N GLU A 18 1.92 3.67 10.13
CA GLU A 18 1.36 5.01 9.99
C GLU A 18 1.57 5.49 8.55
N GLY A 19 0.48 5.69 7.80
CA GLY A 19 0.57 6.02 6.39
C GLY A 19 -0.76 6.43 5.76
N VAL A 20 -0.67 6.91 4.53
CA VAL A 20 -1.84 7.34 3.76
C VAL A 20 -2.15 6.29 2.71
N MET A 21 -3.43 6.02 2.49
CA MET A 21 -3.88 5.01 1.53
C MET A 21 -4.79 5.65 0.51
N MET A 22 -4.60 5.32 -0.77
CA MET A 22 -5.53 5.67 -1.82
C MET A 22 -5.80 4.49 -2.73
N ARG A 23 -7.06 4.36 -3.17
CA ARG A 23 -7.42 3.41 -4.22
C ARG A 23 -7.22 4.06 -5.58
N TRP A 24 -6.33 3.47 -6.36
CA TRP A 24 -5.99 3.83 -7.71
C TRP A 24 -6.69 2.93 -8.73
N MET A 25 -7.85 3.38 -9.22
CA MET A 25 -8.70 2.60 -10.12
C MET A 25 -8.16 2.54 -11.56
N GLN A 26 -7.25 3.44 -11.92
CA GLN A 26 -6.68 3.59 -13.26
C GLN A 26 -5.45 2.67 -13.43
N PRO A 27 -4.95 2.44 -14.65
CA PRO A 27 -3.63 1.84 -14.83
C PRO A 27 -2.56 2.73 -14.19
N LEU A 28 -1.71 2.16 -13.34
CA LEU A 28 -0.63 2.90 -12.72
C LEU A 28 0.55 2.95 -13.69
N VAL A 29 0.84 4.13 -14.22
CA VAL A 29 1.93 4.35 -15.18
C VAL A 29 3.06 5.06 -14.47
N ILE A 30 4.20 4.39 -14.37
CA ILE A 30 5.40 4.90 -13.70
C ILE A 30 6.51 4.96 -14.74
N GLU A 31 7.09 6.15 -14.96
CA GLU A 31 8.12 6.37 -15.99
C GLU A 31 7.72 5.92 -17.41
N GLY A 32 6.42 5.83 -17.68
CA GLY A 32 5.89 5.35 -18.97
C GLY A 32 5.63 3.83 -19.01
N GLU A 33 5.94 3.09 -17.95
CA GLU A 33 5.67 1.66 -17.83
C GLU A 33 4.42 1.42 -16.97
N VAL A 34 3.50 0.59 -17.48
CA VAL A 34 2.30 0.20 -16.74
C VAL A 34 2.70 -0.84 -15.71
N ARG A 35 2.47 -0.54 -14.42
CA ARG A 35 2.71 -1.51 -13.36
C ARG A 35 1.63 -2.57 -13.32
N THR A 36 2.08 -3.80 -13.53
CA THR A 36 1.32 -5.03 -13.35
C THR A 36 1.81 -5.76 -12.09
N CYS A 37 0.90 -6.50 -11.48
CA CYS A 37 1.20 -7.41 -10.39
C CYS A 37 2.08 -8.54 -10.91
N PRO A 38 3.31 -8.74 -10.39
CA PRO A 38 4.16 -9.84 -10.85
C PRO A 38 3.56 -11.23 -10.56
N GLU A 39 2.65 -11.33 -9.59
CA GLU A 39 2.00 -12.60 -9.22
C GLU A 39 0.67 -12.87 -9.93
N CYS A 40 -0.03 -11.81 -10.35
CA CYS A 40 -1.43 -11.90 -10.76
C CYS A 40 -1.75 -11.12 -12.04
N ASP A 41 -0.76 -10.45 -12.63
CA ASP A 41 -0.81 -9.69 -13.88
C ASP A 41 -1.87 -8.57 -13.94
N VAL A 42 -2.53 -8.26 -12.82
CA VAL A 42 -3.48 -7.14 -12.77
C VAL A 42 -2.73 -5.82 -12.85
N TYR A 43 -3.25 -4.90 -13.66
CA TYR A 43 -2.63 -3.60 -13.94
C TYR A 43 -3.46 -2.41 -13.45
N ARG A 44 -4.64 -2.65 -12.86
CA ARG A 44 -5.60 -1.64 -12.40
C ARG A 44 -6.08 -1.97 -10.99
N ASP A 45 -6.79 -1.01 -10.40
CA ASP A 45 -7.40 -1.15 -9.06
C ASP A 45 -6.36 -1.36 -7.95
N TRP A 46 -5.24 -0.67 -8.09
CA TRP A 46 -4.16 -0.71 -7.13
C TRP A 46 -4.54 0.05 -5.87
N ILE A 47 -4.14 -0.44 -4.70
CA ILE A 47 -4.18 0.33 -3.47
C ILE A 47 -2.75 0.84 -3.23
N VAL A 48 -2.57 2.15 -3.27
CA VAL A 48 -1.29 2.81 -3.04
C VAL A 48 -1.21 3.17 -1.56
N PHE A 49 -0.11 2.81 -0.91
CA PHE A 49 0.19 3.14 0.49
C PHE A 49 1.43 4.01 0.50
N CYS A 50 1.34 5.19 1.08
CA CYS A 50 2.50 6.01 1.40
C CYS A 50 2.82 5.84 2.88
N LEU A 51 3.96 5.26 3.19
CA LEU A 51 4.46 5.15 4.56
C LEU A 51 5.06 6.49 5.02
N ARG A 52 5.22 6.66 6.33
CA ARG A 52 5.90 7.84 6.90
C ARG A 52 7.39 7.95 6.52
N ASP A 53 8.00 6.85 6.09
CA ASP A 53 9.38 6.79 5.55
C ASP A 53 9.47 7.24 4.08
N ASP A 54 8.46 7.95 3.57
CA ASP A 54 8.29 8.34 2.16
C ASP A 54 8.22 7.17 1.15
N SER A 55 8.34 5.93 1.63
CA SER A 55 8.23 4.70 0.86
C SER A 55 6.80 4.46 0.37
N VAL A 56 6.62 4.32 -0.94
CA VAL A 56 5.33 3.97 -1.54
C VAL A 56 5.26 2.48 -1.86
N TRP A 57 4.13 1.90 -1.52
CA TRP A 57 3.81 0.51 -1.77
C TRP A 57 2.52 0.40 -2.56
N LEU A 58 2.44 -0.61 -3.41
CA LEU A 58 1.22 -0.98 -4.10
C LEU A 58 0.69 -2.29 -3.56
N ARG A 59 -0.63 -2.42 -3.54
CA ARG A 59 -1.32 -3.68 -3.32
C ARG A 59 -2.34 -3.90 -4.41
N CYS A 60 -2.35 -5.09 -4.96
CA CYS A 60 -3.35 -5.47 -5.94
C CYS A 60 -4.65 -5.93 -5.25
N PRO A 61 -5.79 -6.00 -5.97
CA PRO A 61 -7.05 -6.49 -5.41
C PRO A 61 -6.98 -7.95 -4.94
N ALA A 62 -6.04 -8.74 -5.45
CA ALA A 62 -5.80 -10.11 -4.98
C ALA A 62 -5.05 -10.17 -3.64
N GLY A 63 -4.56 -9.03 -3.13
CA GLY A 63 -3.86 -8.94 -1.85
C GLY A 63 -2.34 -9.00 -1.94
N HIS A 64 -1.75 -9.18 -3.12
CA HIS A 64 -0.30 -9.11 -3.33
C HIS A 64 0.19 -7.68 -3.17
N GLN A 65 1.37 -7.54 -2.57
CA GLN A 65 1.95 -6.26 -2.23
C GLN A 65 3.34 -6.15 -2.83
N VAL A 66 3.61 -5.04 -3.50
CA VAL A 66 4.91 -4.76 -4.13
C VAL A 66 5.37 -3.37 -3.69
N GLN A 67 6.65 -3.26 -3.34
CA GLN A 67 7.26 -1.97 -3.06
C GLN A 67 7.56 -1.29 -4.39
N GLU A 68 7.16 -0.03 -4.53
CA GLU A 68 7.47 0.75 -5.72
C GLU A 68 8.47 1.86 -5.39
N PRO A 69 9.77 1.65 -5.64
CA PRO A 69 10.81 2.62 -5.32
C PRO A 69 10.80 3.85 -6.25
N HIS A 70 10.07 3.80 -7.36
CA HIS A 70 9.90 4.91 -8.29
C HIS A 70 8.73 5.83 -7.91
N LEU A 71 7.98 5.46 -6.87
CA LEU A 71 6.92 6.28 -6.31
C LEU A 71 7.34 6.76 -4.93
N ASP A 72 7.26 8.06 -4.74
CA ASP A 72 7.55 8.71 -3.47
C ASP A 72 6.30 9.41 -2.94
N ALA A 73 6.34 9.84 -1.69
CA ALA A 73 5.29 10.66 -1.08
C ALA A 73 4.93 11.90 -1.91
N ALA A 74 5.90 12.48 -2.62
CA ALA A 74 5.68 13.62 -3.50
C ALA A 74 4.75 13.28 -4.69
N TRP A 75 4.92 12.09 -5.28
CA TRP A 75 4.02 11.59 -6.32
C TRP A 75 2.63 11.31 -5.73
N PHE A 76 2.60 10.64 -4.57
CA PHE A 76 1.37 10.32 -3.87
C PHE A 76 0.55 11.59 -3.58
N ASN A 77 1.15 12.60 -2.96
CA ASN A 77 0.51 13.86 -2.61
C ASN A 77 0.04 14.64 -3.85
N ARG A 78 0.82 14.62 -4.94
CA ARG A 78 0.42 15.25 -6.21
C ARG A 78 -0.82 14.60 -6.81
N ASN A 79 -0.99 13.29 -6.64
CA ASN A 79 -2.03 12.53 -7.33
C ASN A 79 -3.25 12.16 -6.46
N SER A 80 -3.11 12.15 -5.14
CA SER A 80 -4.22 11.98 -4.19
C SER A 80 -5.05 13.25 -3.99
N GLY A 81 -4.58 14.41 -4.45
CA GLY A 81 -5.12 15.69 -3.97
C GLY A 81 -4.78 15.91 -2.50
N PRO A 82 -5.34 16.92 -1.82
CA PRO A 82 -5.11 17.11 -0.39
C PRO A 82 -5.53 15.84 0.36
N VAL A 83 -4.55 15.16 0.95
CA VAL A 83 -4.77 14.00 1.80
C VAL A 83 -5.60 14.45 3.01
N ASP A 84 -6.87 14.08 3.03
CA ASP A 84 -7.80 14.44 4.10
C ASP A 84 -7.66 13.49 5.30
N HIS A 85 -7.10 12.29 5.11
CA HIS A 85 -7.03 11.26 6.14
C HIS A 85 -5.67 10.54 6.18
N TRP A 86 -4.95 10.76 7.28
CA TRP A 86 -3.84 9.93 7.71
C TRP A 86 -4.36 8.74 8.51
N HIS A 87 -3.99 7.53 8.13
CA HIS A 87 -4.35 6.33 8.87
C HIS A 87 -3.18 5.90 9.75
N PRO A 88 -3.41 5.71 11.06
CA PRO A 88 -2.34 5.30 11.98
C PRO A 88 -1.92 3.84 11.76
N THR A 89 -2.75 3.00 11.12
CA THR A 89 -2.42 1.60 10.85
C THR A 89 -2.99 1.12 9.50
N LEU A 90 -2.37 0.05 8.96
CA LEU A 90 -2.82 -0.62 7.73
C LEU A 90 -4.26 -1.13 7.84
N GLU A 91 -4.59 -1.73 8.98
CA GLU A 91 -5.91 -2.29 9.25
C GLU A 91 -6.99 -1.21 9.31
N ASP A 92 -6.67 -0.03 9.86
CA ASP A 92 -7.61 1.08 9.96
C ASP A 92 -8.00 1.60 8.56
N GLY A 93 -7.01 1.80 7.68
CA GLY A 93 -7.29 2.20 6.31
C GLY A 93 -7.96 1.11 5.46
N LEU A 94 -7.65 -0.18 5.69
CA LEU A 94 -8.37 -1.28 5.03
C LEU A 94 -9.84 -1.34 5.47
N ARG A 95 -10.12 -1.16 6.76
CA ARG A 95 -11.49 -1.09 7.29
C ARG A 95 -12.24 0.12 6.72
N HIS A 96 -11.57 1.25 6.55
CA HIS A 96 -12.16 2.43 5.92
C HIS A 96 -12.51 2.18 4.44
N LEU A 97 -11.69 1.39 3.74
CA LEU A 97 -11.92 0.98 2.35
C LEU A 97 -12.93 -0.18 2.20
N GLY A 98 -13.47 -0.71 3.30
CA GLY A 98 -14.51 -1.73 3.31
C GLY A 98 -14.04 -3.16 3.08
N HIS A 99 -12.77 -3.46 3.39
CA HIS A 99 -12.19 -4.81 3.29
C HIS A 99 -12.08 -5.52 4.64
#